data_AF-A0A963HB82-F1
#
_entry.id   AF-A0A963HB82-F1
#
_cell.length_a   1.000
_cell.length_b   1.000
_cell.length_c   1.000
_cell.angle_alpha   90.00
_cell.angle_beta   90.00
_cell.angle_gamma   90.00
#
_symmetry.space_group_name_H-M   'P 1'
#
loop_
_entity.id
_entity.type
_entity.pdbx_description
1 polymer ?
#
loop_
_entity_poly.entity_id
_entity_poly.type
_entity_poly.pdbx_seq_one_letter_code
_entity_poly.pdbx_strand_id
1 'polypeptide(L)' 'EIMQGIAIAMRAGATKAVFDTTIGIHPTAAEEFVSMREPWPED' A
#
# COMPACT_ATOMS: atom_id res chain seq x y z
N GLU A 1 4.79 7.65 11.32
CA GLU A 1 5.22 7.79 9.91
C GLU A 1 4.45 6.89 8.94
N ILE A 2 4.83 5.63 8.66
CA ILE A 2 4.17 4.79 7.63
C ILE A 2 2.66 4.63 7.89
N MET A 3 2.28 4.21 9.10
CA MET A 3 0.87 3.96 9.44
C MET A 3 -0.02 5.20 9.34
N GLN A 4 0.51 6.38 9.61
CA GLN A 4 -0.25 7.63 9.46
C GLN A 4 -0.50 7.95 7.99
N GLY A 5 0.51 7.75 7.13
CA GLY A 5 0.35 7.86 5.67
C GLY A 5 -0.68 6.88 5.12
N ILE A 6 -0.65 5.62 5.56
CA ILE A 6 -1.64 4.60 5.19
C ILE A 6 -3.04 5.01 5.69
N ALA A 7 -3.18 5.49 6.93
CA ALA A 7 -4.46 5.94 7.45
C ALA A 7 -5.06 7.10 6.64
N ILE A 8 -4.22 8.03 6.16
CA ILE A 8 -4.64 9.11 5.25
C ILE A 8 -5.11 8.54 3.91
N ALA A 9 -4.34 7.63 3.31
CA ALA A 9 -4.69 6.99 2.03
C ALA A 9 -6.04 6.24 2.12
N MET A 10 -6.25 5.48 3.20
CA MET A 10 -7.50 4.78 3.46
C MET A 10 -8.66 5.77 3.62
N ARG A 11 -8.46 6.87 4.36
CA ARG A 11 -9.48 7.91 4.52
C ARG A 11 -9.79 8.64 3.21
N ALA A 12 -8.82 8.74 2.29
CA ALA A 12 -9.00 9.29 0.95
C ALA A 12 -9.65 8.30 -0.04
N GLY A 13 -9.96 7.07 0.39
CA GLY A 13 -10.59 6.06 -0.45
C GLY A 13 -9.63 5.30 -1.37
N ALA A 14 -8.34 5.27 -1.04
CA ALA A 14 -7.37 4.47 -1.80
C ALA A 14 -7.75 2.98 -1.74
N THR A 15 -7.80 2.35 -2.92
CA THR A 15 -7.99 0.90 -3.07
C THR A 15 -6.68 0.25 -3.50
N LYS A 16 -6.62 -1.08 -3.49
CA LYS A 16 -5.45 -1.84 -3.99
C LYS A 16 -4.98 -1.36 -5.37
N ALA A 17 -5.89 -0.99 -6.27
CA ALA A 17 -5.53 -0.48 -7.60
C ALA A 17 -4.68 0.80 -7.56
N VAL A 18 -4.86 1.65 -6.55
CA VAL A 18 -4.02 2.85 -6.35
C VAL A 18 -2.61 2.44 -5.94
N PHE A 19 -2.49 1.48 -5.03
CA PHE A 19 -1.19 0.97 -4.60
C PHE A 19 -0.45 0.23 -5.72
N ASP A 20 -1.15 -0.60 -6.49
CA ASP A 20 -0.61 -1.36 -7.63
C ASP A 20 -0.04 -0.45 -8.74
N THR A 21 -0.53 0.79 -8.83
CA THR A 21 -0.08 1.79 -9.83
C THR A 21 0.91 2.81 -9.25
N THR A 22 1.32 2.66 -7.98
CA THR A 22 2.26 3.55 -7.31
C THR A 22 3.68 3.01 -7.38
N ILE A 23 4.66 3.88 -7.68
CA ILE A 23 6.09 3.51 -7.69
C ILE A 23 6.63 3.49 -6.25
N GLY A 24 7.25 2.37 -5.86
CA GLY A 24 7.94 2.22 -4.58
C GLY A 24 9.22 3.07 -4.52
N ILE A 25 9.53 3.60 -3.33
CA ILE A 25 10.78 4.32 -3.08
C ILE A 25 11.76 3.36 -2.39
N HIS A 26 12.79 2.95 -3.11
CA HIS A 26 13.82 2.04 -2.61
C HIS A 26 15.01 2.80 -1.99
N PRO A 27 15.57 2.36 -0.84
CA PRO A 27 15.14 1.25 0.01
C PRO A 27 14.27 1.71 1.19
N THR A 28 13.00 1.30 1.24
CA THR A 28 12.13 1.65 2.39
C THR A 28 11.18 0.54 2.78
N ALA A 29 10.89 0.40 4.07
CA ALA A 29 9.85 -0.53 4.53
C ALA A 29 8.45 -0.22 3.98
N ALA A 30 8.20 1.03 3.54
CA ALA A 30 6.93 1.43 2.96
C ALA A 30 6.72 0.89 1.53
N GLU A 31 7.80 0.56 0.80
CA GLU A 31 7.69 0.11 -0.59
C GLU A 31 7.01 -1.26 -0.73
N GLU A 32 7.04 -2.09 0.31
CA GLU A 32 6.33 -3.37 0.29
C GLU A 32 4.79 -3.19 0.13
N PHE A 33 4.23 -2.07 0.59
CA PHE A 33 2.81 -1.75 0.44
C PHE A 33 2.38 -1.37 -0.98
N VAL A 34 3.31 -1.07 -1.90
CA VAL A 34 2.96 -0.83 -3.31
C VAL A 34 2.87 -2.13 -4.12
N SER A 35 3.44 -3.23 -3.60
CA SER A 35 3.48 -4.50 -4.33
C SER A 35 2.41 -5.49 -3.89
N MET A 36 2.05 -5.54 -2.59
CA MET A 36 1.03 -6.44 -2.01
C MET A 36 0.98 -7.81 -2.69
N ARG A 37 2.15 -8.48 -2.78
CA ARG A 37 2.43 -9.61 -3.69
C ARG A 37 1.42 -10.75 -3.62
N GLU A 38 0.95 -11.07 -2.42
CA GLU A 38 0.01 -12.16 -2.19
C GLU A 38 -1.36 -11.59 -1.84
N PRO A 39 -2.44 -12.03 -2.53
CA PRO A 39 -3.78 -11.66 -2.12
C PRO A 39 -4.09 -12.27 -0.75
N TRP A 40 -4.97 -11.61 -0.01
CA TRP A 40 -5.49 -12.18 1.24
C TRP A 40 -6.20 -13.51 0.93
N PRO A 41 -5.96 -14.58 1.70
CA PRO A 41 -6.66 -15.84 1.49
C PRO A 41 -8.17 -15.63 1.64
N GLU A 42 -8.95 -16.15 0.69
CA GLU A 42 -10.38 -16.34 0.90
C GLU A 42 -10.54 -17.69 1.62
N ASP A 43 -11.10 -17.67 2.83
CA ASP A 43 -11.48 -18.89 3.57
C ASP A 43 -12.61 -19.66 2.85
#